data_AF-A0A5D4JHN4-F1
#
_entry.id   AF-A0A5D4JHN4-F1
#
_cell.length_a   1.000
_cell.length_b   1.000
_cell.length_c   1.000
_cell.angle_alpha   90.00
_cell.angle_beta   90.00
_cell.angle_gamma   90.00
#
_symmetry.space_group_name_H-M   'P 1'
#
loop_
_entity.id
_entity.type
_entity.pdbx_description
1 polymer ?
#
loop_
_entity_poly.entity_id
_entity_poly.type
_entity_poly.pdbx_seq_one_letter_code
_entity_poly.pdbx_strand_id
1 'polypeptide(L)'
;MRVGEGVTGLKEGVGKSLTKLADGQAGLGDTTGSVSAAAQKELYDSWKKYVSDVRGRCGTLGGLLQKVGHDLSKTDEEAAAELEKLKVKYKDTEPVGGQSKEK
;
A
#
# COMPACT_ATOMS: atom_id res chain seq x y z
N MET A 1 12.80 5.79 -21.07
CA MET A 1 12.20 5.28 -19.82
C MET A 1 13.07 5.75 -18.68
N ARG A 2 12.54 6.53 -17.72
CA ARG A 2 13.31 6.91 -16.54
C ARG A 2 13.22 5.79 -15.49
N VAL A 3 14.33 5.51 -14.82
CA VAL A 3 14.37 4.50 -13.76
C VAL A 3 13.41 4.92 -12.64
N GLY A 4 12.50 4.03 -12.24
CA GLY A 4 11.49 4.30 -11.21
C GLY A 4 10.14 4.85 -11.71
N GLU A 5 10.02 5.24 -12.98
CA GLU A 5 8.81 5.85 -13.55
C GLU A 5 7.58 4.92 -13.50
N GLY A 6 7.77 3.63 -13.79
CA GLY A 6 6.70 2.63 -13.68
C GLY A 6 6.18 2.44 -12.26
N VAL A 7 7.06 2.54 -11.25
CA VAL A 7 6.67 2.43 -9.83
C VAL A 7 5.93 3.68 -9.38
N THR A 8 6.31 4.85 -9.89
CA THR A 8 5.56 6.10 -9.69
C THR A 8 4.17 6.03 -10.31
N GLY A 9 4.05 5.49 -11.53
CA GLY A 9 2.74 5.27 -12.16
C GLY A 9 1.85 4.31 -11.35
N LEU A 10 2.43 3.24 -10.79
CA LEU A 10 1.71 2.35 -9.89
C LEU A 10 1.23 3.07 -8.62
N LYS A 11 2.07 3.91 -8.00
CA LYS A 11 1.68 4.74 -6.84
C LYS A 11 0.46 5.61 -7.14
N GLU A 12 0.39 6.21 -8.33
CA GLU A 12 -0.76 7.01 -8.75
C GLU A 12 -2.02 6.18 -8.93
N GLY A 13 -1.91 5.03 -9.60
CA GLY A 13 -3.01 4.08 -9.76
C GLY A 13 -3.56 3.60 -8.41
N VAL A 14 -2.68 3.22 -7.49
CA VAL A 14 -3.04 2.84 -6.12
C VAL A 14 -3.68 4.01 -5.36
N GLY A 15 -3.21 5.25 -5.57
CA GLY A 15 -3.84 6.46 -5.03
C GLY A 15 -5.28 6.64 -5.51
N LYS A 16 -5.54 6.44 -6.80
CA LYS A 16 -6.92 6.47 -7.36
C LYS A 16 -7.80 5.38 -6.74
N SER A 17 -7.27 4.20 -6.51
CA SER A 17 -7.99 3.11 -5.83
C SER A 17 -8.34 3.45 -4.38
N LEU A 18 -7.45 4.12 -3.64
CA LEU A 18 -7.76 4.62 -2.29
C LEU A 18 -8.92 5.63 -2.28
N THR A 19 -8.94 6.54 -3.25
CA THR A 19 -10.04 7.49 -3.40
C THR A 19 -11.35 6.75 -3.63
N LYS A 20 -11.39 5.83 -4.61
CA LYS A 20 -12.58 5.03 -4.89
C LYS A 20 -13.05 4.19 -3.70
N LEU A 21 -12.12 3.65 -2.91
CA LEU A 21 -12.45 2.90 -1.70
C LEU A 21 -13.10 3.82 -0.64
N ALA A 22 -12.62 5.05 -0.48
CA ALA A 22 -13.22 6.04 0.40
C ALA A 22 -14.60 6.49 -0.10
N ASP A 23 -14.75 6.71 -1.40
CA ASP A 23 -16.02 7.07 -2.02
C ASP A 23 -17.07 5.96 -1.83
N GLY A 24 -16.66 4.69 -1.95
CA GLY A 24 -17.54 3.53 -1.71
C GLY A 24 -18.00 3.37 -0.26
N GLN A 25 -17.37 4.07 0.69
CA GLN A 25 -17.76 4.11 2.10
C GLN A 25 -18.71 5.28 2.42
N ALA A 26 -18.90 6.20 1.47
CA ALA A 26 -19.78 7.34 1.67
C ALA A 26 -21.22 6.86 1.95
N GLY A 27 -21.85 7.46 2.97
CA GLY A 27 -23.23 7.15 3.34
C GLY A 27 -23.40 5.99 4.33
N LEU A 28 -22.33 5.33 4.79
CA LEU A 28 -22.45 4.24 5.78
C LEU A 28 -23.01 4.70 7.14
N GLY A 29 -22.89 5.99 7.47
CA GLY A 29 -23.49 6.57 8.68
C GLY A 29 -22.97 5.95 10.00
N ASP A 30 -23.79 6.02 11.04
CA ASP A 30 -23.53 5.30 12.29
C ASP A 30 -23.74 3.79 12.09
N THR A 31 -22.78 2.98 12.53
CA THR A 31 -22.83 1.52 12.40
C THR A 31 -23.60 0.84 13.55
N THR A 32 -24.05 1.62 14.54
CA THR A 32 -24.77 1.10 15.71
C THR A 32 -26.06 0.38 15.31
N GLY A 33 -26.22 -0.87 15.77
CA GLY A 33 -27.41 -1.67 15.51
C GLY A 33 -27.44 -2.42 14.17
N SER A 34 -26.42 -2.25 13.31
CA SER A 34 -26.31 -2.97 12.04
C SER A 34 -24.99 -3.74 11.94
N VAL A 35 -25.08 -5.07 12.03
CA VAL A 35 -23.90 -5.97 11.92
C VAL A 35 -23.25 -5.86 10.54
N SER A 36 -24.04 -5.70 9.47
CA SER A 36 -23.50 -5.53 8.12
C SER A 36 -22.76 -4.20 7.96
N ALA A 37 -23.24 -3.12 8.58
CA ALA A 37 -22.57 -1.83 8.54
C ALA A 37 -21.25 -1.87 9.33
N ALA A 38 -21.23 -2.51 10.49
CA ALA A 38 -20.01 -2.73 11.27
C ALA A 38 -18.97 -3.57 10.48
N ALA A 39 -19.40 -4.66 9.85
CA ALA A 39 -18.53 -5.50 9.03
C ALA A 39 -17.98 -4.75 7.79
N GLN A 40 -18.81 -3.92 7.13
CA GLN A 40 -18.37 -3.08 6.03
C GLN A 40 -17.31 -2.07 6.48
N LYS A 41 -17.46 -1.47 7.66
CA LYS A 41 -16.46 -0.55 8.24
C LYS A 41 -15.13 -1.25 8.52
N GLU A 42 -15.16 -2.42 9.13
CA GLU A 42 -13.97 -3.20 9.40
C GLU A 42 -13.22 -3.60 8.11
N LEU A 43 -13.97 -4.04 7.09
CA LEU A 43 -13.40 -4.34 5.77
C LEU A 43 -12.78 -3.09 5.15
N TYR A 44 -13.49 -1.96 5.15
CA TYR A 44 -12.97 -0.69 4.65
C TYR A 44 -11.66 -0.30 5.33
N ASP A 45 -11.60 -0.34 6.66
CA ASP A 45 -10.42 0.05 7.42
C ASP A 45 -9.22 -0.86 7.11
N SER A 46 -9.45 -2.17 7.00
CA SER A 46 -8.43 -3.15 6.61
C SER A 46 -7.86 -2.88 5.21
N TRP A 47 -8.75 -2.73 4.21
CA TRP A 47 -8.34 -2.46 2.83
C TRP A 47 -7.67 -1.08 2.69
N LYS A 48 -8.18 -0.06 3.38
CA LYS A 48 -7.59 1.28 3.38
C LYS A 48 -6.15 1.25 3.90
N LYS A 49 -5.91 0.52 4.99
CA LYS A 49 -4.57 0.33 5.54
C LYS A 49 -3.65 -0.36 4.54
N TYR A 50 -4.07 -1.51 4.01
CA TYR A 50 -3.27 -2.29 3.06
C TYR A 50 -2.89 -1.47 1.82
N VAL A 51 -3.86 -0.84 1.16
CA VAL A 51 -3.63 -0.08 -0.07
C VAL A 51 -2.80 1.19 0.19
N SER A 52 -2.92 1.80 1.38
CA SER A 52 -2.06 2.91 1.80
C SER A 52 -0.60 2.48 1.97
N ASP A 53 -0.37 1.31 2.56
CA ASP A 53 0.97 0.75 2.72
C ASP A 53 1.60 0.42 1.36
N VAL A 54 0.84 -0.17 0.44
CA VAL A 54 1.28 -0.41 -0.96
C VAL A 54 1.63 0.90 -1.67
N ARG A 55 0.83 1.96 -1.50
CA ARG A 55 1.15 3.28 -2.06
C ARG A 55 2.45 3.83 -1.48
N GLY A 56 2.68 3.66 -0.18
CA GLY A 56 3.92 4.02 0.49
C GLY A 56 5.13 3.28 -0.04
N ARG A 57 5.01 1.95 -0.25
CA ARG A 57 6.04 1.10 -0.90
C ARG A 57 6.43 1.67 -2.25
N CYS A 58 5.44 1.90 -3.11
CA CYS A 58 5.67 2.43 -4.45
C CYS A 58 6.37 3.79 -4.42
N GLY A 59 5.97 4.69 -3.51
CA GLY A 59 6.64 5.99 -3.36
C GLY A 59 8.09 5.88 -2.92
N THR A 60 8.38 5.02 -1.94
CA THR A 60 9.74 4.83 -1.43
C THR A 60 10.63 4.15 -2.47
N LEU A 61 10.14 3.08 -3.10
CA LEU A 61 10.88 2.33 -4.12
C LEU A 61 11.10 3.18 -5.39
N GLY A 62 10.07 3.88 -5.88
CA GLY A 62 10.19 4.77 -7.03
C GLY A 62 11.21 5.88 -6.79
N GLY A 63 11.21 6.47 -5.59
CA GLY A 63 12.21 7.48 -5.20
C GLY A 63 13.63 6.92 -5.10
N LEU A 64 13.80 5.69 -4.59
CA LEU A 64 15.11 5.01 -4.56
C LEU A 64 15.64 4.76 -5.98
N LEU A 65 14.80 4.17 -6.84
CA LEU A 65 15.12 3.87 -8.23
C LEU A 65 15.48 5.13 -9.03
N GLN A 66 14.76 6.23 -8.81
CA GLN A 66 15.06 7.49 -9.45
C GLN A 66 16.41 8.06 -9.00
N LYS A 67 16.77 7.95 -7.71
CA LYS A 67 18.09 8.38 -7.19
C LYS A 67 19.23 7.53 -7.76
N VAL A 68 19.07 6.21 -7.78
CA VAL A 68 20.07 5.29 -8.35
C VAL A 68 20.29 5.60 -9.84
N GLY A 69 19.21 5.78 -10.60
CA GLY A 69 19.31 6.07 -12.04
C GLY A 69 19.78 7.48 -12.39
N HIS A 70 19.45 8.49 -11.57
CA HIS A 70 19.85 9.88 -11.82
C HIS A 70 21.31 10.13 -11.43
N ASP A 71 21.71 9.61 -10.27
CA ASP A 71 23.01 10.00 -9.72
C ASP A 71 24.13 9.06 -10.19
N LEU A 72 23.84 7.81 -10.61
CA LEU A 72 24.84 6.74 -10.84
C LEU A 72 25.87 6.62 -9.69
N SER A 73 25.59 7.27 -8.56
CA SER A 73 26.54 7.61 -7.49
C SER A 73 26.48 6.62 -6.35
N LYS A 74 25.45 5.79 -6.35
CA LYS A 74 25.31 4.68 -5.41
C LYS A 74 25.87 3.43 -6.02
N THR A 75 26.67 2.72 -5.25
CA THR A 75 27.09 1.37 -5.63
C THR A 75 25.91 0.41 -5.53
N ASP A 76 25.99 -0.72 -6.22
CA ASP A 76 24.94 -1.74 -6.18
C ASP A 76 24.69 -2.24 -4.74
N GLU A 77 25.73 -2.25 -3.89
CA GLU A 77 25.63 -2.62 -2.47
C GLU A 77 24.77 -1.64 -1.66
N GLU A 78 24.91 -0.34 -1.89
CA GLU A 78 24.11 0.68 -1.22
C GLU A 78 22.65 0.64 -1.66
N ALA A 79 22.40 0.37 -2.95
CA ALA A 79 21.07 0.16 -3.48
C ALA A 79 20.42 -1.10 -2.88
N ALA A 80 21.18 -2.20 -2.75
CA ALA A 80 20.73 -3.44 -2.13
C ALA A 80 20.37 -3.25 -0.65
N ALA A 81 21.20 -2.53 0.12
CA ALA A 81 20.93 -2.25 1.53
C ALA A 81 19.63 -1.45 1.74
N GLU A 82 19.36 -0.45 0.88
CA GLU A 82 18.12 0.33 0.93
C GLU A 82 16.90 -0.53 0.53
N LEU A 83 17.05 -1.43 -0.45
CA LEU A 83 16.00 -2.39 -0.83
C LEU A 83 15.67 -3.37 0.31
N GLU A 84 16.65 -3.83 1.07
CA GLU A 84 16.41 -4.68 2.24
C GLU A 84 15.65 -3.92 3.35
N LYS A 85 16.00 -2.65 3.61
CA LYS A 85 15.24 -1.80 4.53
C LYS A 85 13.79 -1.63 4.08
N LEU A 86 13.56 -1.49 2.78
CA LEU A 86 12.22 -1.45 2.18
C LEU A 86 11.46 -2.75 2.48
N LYS A 87 12.05 -3.94 2.24
CA LYS A 87 11.40 -5.23 2.53
C LYS A 87 11.00 -5.37 4.00
N VAL A 88 11.86 -4.92 4.92
CA VAL A 88 11.58 -4.97 6.37
C VAL A 88 10.46 -4.00 6.75
N LYS A 89 10.54 -2.75 6.29
CA LYS A 89 9.53 -1.71 6.57
C LYS A 89 8.15 -2.08 6.02
N TYR A 90 8.17 -2.79 4.91
CA TYR A 90 7.01 -3.15 4.13
C TYR A 90 6.90 -4.67 4.04
N LYS A 91 6.90 -5.33 5.20
CA LYS A 91 6.62 -6.75 5.29
C LYS A 91 5.23 -7.02 4.71
N ASP A 92 5.10 -8.01 3.83
CA ASP A 92 3.79 -8.35 3.27
C ASP A 92 2.78 -8.60 4.38
N THR A 93 1.59 -8.05 4.18
CA THR A 93 0.46 -8.30 5.05
C THR A 93 0.12 -9.78 4.91
N GLU A 94 0.15 -10.52 6.02
CA GLU A 94 -0.33 -11.89 6.01
C GLU A 94 -1.77 -11.91 5.47
N PRO A 95 -2.17 -12.96 4.74
CA PRO A 95 -3.53 -13.06 4.24
C PRO A 95 -4.51 -13.12 5.43
N VAL A 96 -5.19 -12.01 5.70
CA VAL A 96 -6.15 -11.87 6.82
C VAL A 96 -7.61 -12.19 6.43
N GLY A 97 -7.87 -12.63 5.19
CA GLY A 97 -9.21 -12.98 4.71
C GLY A 97 -9.46 -14.48 4.75
N GLY A 98 -10.59 -14.90 5.35
CA GLY A 98 -11.05 -16.29 5.30
C GLY A 98 -10.46 -17.25 6.33
N GLN A 99 -9.74 -16.74 7.34
CA GLN A 99 -9.39 -17.57 8.50
C GLN A 99 -10.67 -17.86 9.29
N SER A 100 -11.23 -19.06 9.07
CA SER A 100 -12.22 -19.64 9.96
C SER A 100 -11.66 -19.57 11.38
N LYS A 101 -12.32 -18.82 12.27
CA LYS A 101 -12.04 -18.99 13.69
C LYS A 101 -12.50 -20.41 14.02
N GLU A 102 -11.55 -21.33 14.15
CA GLU A 102 -11.83 -22.67 14.68
C GLU A 102 -12.57 -22.51 15.99
N LYS A 103 -13.68 -23.23 16.09
CA LYS A 103 -14.63 -23.21 17.19
C LYS A 103 -14.17 -24.15 18.29
#